data_AF-A0A7C4SFD0-F1
#
_entry.id   AF-A0A7C4SFD0-F1
#
_cell.length_a   1.000
_cell.length_b   1.000
_cell.length_c   1.000
_cell.angle_alpha   90.00
_cell.angle_beta   90.00
_cell.angle_gamma   90.00
#
_symmetry.space_group_name_H-M   'P 1'
#
loop_
_entity.id
_entity.type
_entity.pdbx_description
1 polymer ?
#
loop_
_entity_poly.entity_id
_entity_poly.type
_entity_poly.pdbx_seq_one_letter_code
_entity_poly.pdbx_strand_id
1 'polypeptide(L)'
;IELPPYWQDLCDAGKKVSYGWVFCNSINTEMATGGVEAGNPPFEAGTAKNEMDYLHIINWKKAEELIRAGKYEVMNGMKVLRLTTAAQEGVLFFAPEPKSPHGVDVAPGGEYIVVGGKLDPHVTIYSFEKIQKAIAAGNFERDPFGVPVLKFEDVKEAQVELGLGPLHTVFDDKGYAYTSLFLDSAVARWSLGGPYRKDGAEPWKLVEKLPVHYNIGHIAATEGDTVSPDGKYVVALNKWSVDRFAPVGPLHPQNFQLIDISGGKMRLLYDMPIGIGEPHYAQIIKADKLKPFLVYPEIGWNAVKMAKDPNATEPGRERMEVREEGGRRVVEIWMTAVRSHFNPERVQIKKGDHVIWHITNIERARDATHGFALGGYNINLSLEPGETATIEFDADQSGTFPFYCTEFCSALHLEMMGYFLVEP
;
A
#
# COMPACT_ATOMS: atom_id res chain seq x y z
N ILE A 1 -18.36 1.17 4.53
CA ILE A 1 -19.30 1.78 5.51
C ILE A 1 -19.01 3.27 5.57
N GLU A 2 -19.97 4.10 5.94
CA GLU A 2 -19.71 5.50 6.26
C GLU A 2 -19.13 5.61 7.68
N LEU A 3 -18.13 6.48 7.86
CA LEU A 3 -17.49 6.79 9.13
C LEU A 3 -17.73 8.26 9.49
N PRO A 4 -17.68 8.64 10.78
CA PRO A 4 -17.71 10.05 11.17
C PRO A 4 -16.49 10.81 10.60
N PRO A 5 -16.56 12.15 10.53
CA PRO A 5 -15.53 13.01 9.94
C PRO A 5 -14.27 13.17 10.81
N TYR A 6 -13.90 12.13 11.54
CA TYR A 6 -12.57 12.00 12.17
C TYR A 6 -11.55 11.59 11.12
N TRP A 7 -10.27 11.85 11.37
CA TRP A 7 -9.22 11.48 10.43
C TRP A 7 -8.71 10.08 10.77
N GLN A 8 -9.16 9.08 10.03
CA GLN A 8 -8.60 7.74 10.12
C GLN A 8 -7.18 7.75 9.53
N ASP A 9 -6.25 7.07 10.21
CA ASP A 9 -4.86 6.98 9.77
C ASP A 9 -4.54 5.58 9.25
N LEU A 10 -4.27 4.64 10.15
CA LEU A 10 -3.95 3.26 9.80
C LEU A 10 -5.07 2.31 10.18
N CYS A 11 -5.08 1.15 9.51
CA CYS A 11 -6.01 0.07 9.80
C CYS A 11 -5.29 -1.28 9.70
N ASP A 12 -5.63 -2.22 10.57
CA ASP A 12 -5.24 -3.62 10.44
C ASP A 12 -6.47 -4.54 10.61
N ALA A 13 -6.49 -5.59 9.81
CA ALA A 13 -7.56 -6.58 9.82
C ALA A 13 -7.35 -7.57 10.95
N GLY A 14 -8.45 -7.96 11.60
CA GLY A 14 -8.44 -8.98 12.64
C GLY A 14 -7.95 -10.33 12.11
N LYS A 15 -7.15 -11.00 12.94
CA LYS A 15 -6.48 -12.27 12.65
C LYS A 15 -7.04 -13.35 13.59
N LYS A 16 -7.17 -14.60 13.14
CA LYS A 16 -7.68 -15.74 13.94
C LYS A 16 -8.88 -15.38 14.84
N VAL A 17 -8.68 -15.16 16.15
CA VAL A 17 -9.78 -14.92 17.09
C VAL A 17 -10.54 -13.63 16.81
N SER A 18 -9.89 -12.62 16.21
CA SER A 18 -10.50 -11.35 15.80
C SER A 18 -10.90 -11.31 14.32
N TYR A 19 -10.80 -12.43 13.60
CA TYR A 19 -11.29 -12.50 12.22
C TYR A 19 -12.77 -12.09 12.13
N GLY A 20 -13.11 -11.28 11.13
CA GLY A 20 -14.43 -10.64 11.01
C GLY A 20 -14.47 -9.19 11.50
N TRP A 21 -13.37 -8.72 12.08
CA TRP A 21 -13.20 -7.35 12.55
C TRP A 21 -12.04 -6.64 11.83
N VAL A 22 -12.07 -5.31 11.82
CA VAL A 22 -11.01 -4.40 11.38
C VAL A 22 -10.88 -3.32 12.45
N PHE A 23 -9.66 -2.88 12.71
CA PHE A 23 -9.36 -1.84 13.68
C PHE A 23 -8.66 -0.69 12.95
N CYS A 24 -9.14 0.53 13.12
CA CYS A 24 -8.51 1.71 12.56
C CYS A 24 -8.34 2.78 13.62
N ASN A 25 -7.15 3.32 13.83
CA ASN A 25 -6.97 4.45 14.73
C ASN A 25 -7.48 5.74 14.06
N SER A 26 -7.67 6.78 14.86
CA SER A 26 -8.02 8.10 14.35
C SER A 26 -7.29 9.22 15.09
N ILE A 27 -7.21 10.37 14.42
CA ILE A 27 -6.76 11.64 14.98
C ILE A 27 -7.78 12.73 14.65
N ASN A 28 -7.62 13.90 15.24
CA ASN A 28 -8.50 15.04 15.04
C ASN A 28 -9.97 14.72 15.39
N THR A 29 -10.20 13.98 16.49
CA THR A 29 -11.55 13.80 17.04
C THR A 29 -12.17 15.10 17.53
N GLU A 30 -11.35 16.13 17.70
CA GLU A 30 -11.71 17.54 17.89
C GLU A 30 -12.48 18.13 16.72
N MET A 31 -12.33 17.55 15.52
CA MET A 31 -12.81 18.10 14.25
C MET A 31 -12.32 19.54 14.02
N ALA A 32 -11.09 19.83 14.45
CA ALA A 32 -10.47 21.12 14.23
C ALA A 32 -10.25 21.35 12.73
N THR A 33 -10.31 22.61 12.31
CA THR A 33 -10.10 23.06 10.92
C THR A 33 -9.05 24.16 10.80
N GLY A 34 -8.32 24.48 11.88
CA GLY A 34 -7.31 25.54 11.91
C GLY A 34 -7.90 26.96 11.96
N GLY A 35 -7.16 27.92 11.39
CA GLY A 35 -7.58 29.33 11.29
C GLY A 35 -6.71 30.31 12.09
N VAL A 36 -5.38 30.21 11.98
CA VAL A 36 -4.43 31.10 12.68
C VAL A 36 -4.65 32.56 12.29
N GLU A 37 -5.02 32.81 11.04
CA GLU A 37 -5.39 34.13 10.50
C GLU A 37 -6.62 34.74 11.19
N ALA A 38 -7.47 33.91 11.81
CA ALA A 38 -8.63 34.31 12.58
C ALA A 38 -8.38 34.30 14.10
N GLY A 39 -7.14 34.05 14.54
CA GLY A 39 -6.76 33.97 15.96
C GLY A 39 -7.05 32.62 16.63
N ASN A 40 -7.41 31.59 15.87
CA ASN A 40 -7.52 30.22 16.39
C ASN A 40 -6.13 29.63 16.67
N PRO A 41 -6.03 28.56 17.48
CA PRO A 41 -4.79 27.81 17.62
C PRO A 41 -4.23 27.36 16.26
N PRO A 42 -2.89 27.19 16.15
CA PRO A 42 -2.27 26.47 15.05
C PRO A 42 -2.97 25.14 14.78
N PHE A 43 -3.00 24.73 13.51
CA PHE A 43 -3.86 23.63 13.10
C PHE A 43 -3.51 22.33 13.84
N GLU A 44 -2.22 22.02 13.92
CA GLU A 44 -1.68 20.87 14.64
C GLU A 44 -2.04 20.89 16.13
N ALA A 45 -2.00 22.06 16.77
CA ALA A 45 -2.40 22.22 18.17
C ALA A 45 -3.92 22.04 18.35
N GLY A 46 -4.72 22.46 17.37
CA GLY A 46 -6.17 22.24 17.36
C GLY A 46 -6.54 20.76 17.23
N THR A 47 -5.84 20.02 16.39
CA THR A 47 -6.05 18.58 16.13
C THR A 47 -5.48 17.63 17.20
N ALA A 48 -4.83 18.19 18.23
CA ALA A 48 -4.19 17.44 19.31
C ALA A 48 -4.56 18.01 20.70
N LYS A 49 -5.74 18.61 20.81
CA LYS A 49 -6.22 19.24 22.03
C LYS A 49 -6.82 18.21 23.00
N ASN A 50 -7.52 17.20 22.48
CA ASN A 50 -8.08 16.13 23.28
C ASN A 50 -6.96 15.25 23.82
N GLU A 51 -7.19 14.65 24.99
CA GLU A 51 -6.24 13.69 25.57
C GLU A 51 -6.35 12.31 24.92
N MET A 52 -7.50 12.01 24.32
CA MET A 52 -7.81 10.74 23.69
C MET A 52 -8.54 10.99 22.36
N ASP A 53 -8.17 10.23 21.36
CA ASP A 53 -8.90 10.05 20.11
C ASP A 53 -9.66 8.70 20.15
N TYR A 54 -10.09 8.17 19.00
CA TYR A 54 -10.88 6.94 18.93
C TYR A 54 -10.25 5.83 18.07
N LEU A 55 -10.13 4.65 18.65
CA LEU A 55 -9.95 3.40 17.92
C LEU A 55 -11.30 2.98 17.35
N HIS A 56 -11.42 3.00 16.01
CA HIS A 56 -12.55 2.46 15.29
C HIS A 56 -12.49 0.93 15.31
N ILE A 57 -13.52 0.30 15.86
CA ILE A 57 -13.68 -1.15 15.94
C ILE A 57 -14.83 -1.54 15.01
N ILE A 58 -14.50 -2.17 13.89
CA ILE A 58 -15.43 -2.39 12.77
C ILE A 58 -15.69 -3.88 12.57
N ASN A 59 -16.95 -4.32 12.75
CA ASN A 59 -17.40 -5.67 12.42
C ASN A 59 -17.80 -5.76 10.94
N TRP A 60 -16.83 -5.99 10.06
CA TRP A 60 -17.10 -6.07 8.62
C TRP A 60 -17.92 -7.31 8.26
N LYS A 61 -17.91 -8.38 9.07
CA LYS A 61 -18.80 -9.54 8.86
C LYS A 61 -20.27 -9.16 9.08
N LYS A 62 -20.56 -8.38 10.12
CA LYS A 62 -21.89 -7.82 10.32
C LYS A 62 -22.28 -6.87 9.20
N ALA A 63 -21.35 -6.05 8.72
CA ALA A 63 -21.59 -5.21 7.55
C ALA A 63 -21.95 -6.05 6.30
N GLU A 64 -21.23 -7.14 6.04
CA GLU A 64 -21.50 -8.07 4.94
C GLU A 64 -22.94 -8.62 5.00
N GLU A 65 -23.39 -9.06 6.19
CA GLU A 65 -24.77 -9.51 6.41
C GLU A 65 -25.81 -8.44 6.06
N LEU A 66 -25.59 -7.20 6.51
CA LEU A 66 -26.50 -6.08 6.27
C LEU A 66 -26.55 -5.69 4.79
N ILE A 67 -25.40 -5.70 4.10
CA ILE A 67 -25.35 -5.47 2.65
C ILE A 67 -26.14 -6.54 1.90
N ARG A 68 -25.99 -7.82 2.28
CA ARG A 68 -26.76 -8.94 1.68
C ARG A 68 -28.25 -8.81 1.95
N ALA A 69 -28.64 -8.30 3.11
CA ALA A 69 -30.02 -8.01 3.47
C ALA A 69 -30.60 -6.76 2.79
N GLY A 70 -29.84 -6.07 1.93
CA GLY A 70 -30.31 -4.88 1.22
C GLY A 70 -30.29 -3.60 2.06
N LYS A 71 -29.67 -3.60 3.25
CA LYS A 71 -29.56 -2.42 4.11
C LYS A 71 -28.37 -1.55 3.68
N TYR A 72 -28.47 -0.95 2.50
CA TYR A 72 -27.46 -0.03 1.96
C TYR A 72 -28.07 1.03 1.06
N GLU A 73 -27.31 2.09 0.85
CA GLU A 73 -27.57 3.08 -0.20
C GLU A 73 -26.54 2.92 -1.31
N VAL A 74 -26.91 3.24 -2.55
CA VAL A 74 -25.94 3.29 -3.66
C VAL A 74 -25.48 4.73 -3.81
N MET A 75 -24.19 4.97 -3.57
CA MET A 75 -23.56 6.28 -3.71
C MET A 75 -22.43 6.14 -4.73
N ASN A 76 -22.51 6.88 -5.84
CA ASN A 76 -21.53 6.81 -6.93
C ASN A 76 -21.26 5.36 -7.41
N GLY A 77 -22.31 4.55 -7.51
CA GLY A 77 -22.21 3.14 -7.94
C GLY A 77 -21.71 2.17 -6.87
N MET A 78 -21.33 2.64 -5.68
CA MET A 78 -20.88 1.80 -4.56
C MET A 78 -22.00 1.57 -3.54
N LYS A 79 -22.10 0.34 -3.01
CA LYS A 79 -23.01 0.05 -1.89
C LYS A 79 -22.40 0.57 -0.59
N VAL A 80 -23.06 1.53 0.04
CA VAL A 80 -22.61 2.18 1.28
C VAL A 80 -23.59 1.88 2.39
N LEU A 81 -23.09 1.27 3.47
CA LEU A 81 -23.80 1.19 4.75
C LEU A 81 -23.63 2.53 5.47
N ARG A 82 -24.74 3.25 5.68
CA ARG A 82 -24.75 4.58 6.33
C ARG A 82 -24.36 4.49 7.81
N LEU A 83 -23.81 5.57 8.34
CA LEU A 83 -23.25 5.64 9.70
C LEU A 83 -24.30 5.29 10.77
N THR A 84 -25.51 5.82 10.62
CA THR A 84 -26.62 5.55 11.54
C THR A 84 -26.96 4.07 11.60
N THR A 85 -27.05 3.38 10.46
CA THR A 85 -27.26 1.93 10.39
C THR A 85 -26.08 1.18 10.98
N ALA A 86 -24.84 1.58 10.67
CA ALA A 86 -23.64 0.94 11.20
C ALA A 86 -23.56 1.02 12.74
N ALA A 87 -23.90 2.17 13.32
CA ALA A 87 -23.91 2.39 14.76
C ALA A 87 -25.06 1.65 15.48
N GLN A 88 -26.23 1.56 14.85
CA GLN A 88 -27.41 0.89 15.44
C GLN A 88 -27.32 -0.64 15.38
N GLU A 89 -26.76 -1.18 14.31
CA GLU A 89 -26.72 -2.63 14.03
C GLU A 89 -25.43 -3.29 14.56
N GLY A 90 -24.60 -2.56 15.32
CA GLY A 90 -23.37 -3.08 15.91
C GLY A 90 -22.27 -3.38 14.90
N VAL A 91 -22.15 -2.57 13.85
CA VAL A 91 -21.04 -2.63 12.89
C VAL A 91 -19.86 -1.78 13.33
N LEU A 92 -20.12 -0.63 13.95
CA LEU A 92 -19.09 0.33 14.35
C LEU A 92 -19.19 0.64 15.84
N PHE A 93 -18.05 0.53 16.52
CA PHE A 93 -17.85 0.95 17.91
C PHE A 93 -16.57 1.77 18.02
N PHE A 94 -16.45 2.59 19.05
CA PHE A 94 -15.21 3.28 19.41
C PHE A 94 -14.65 2.80 20.74
N ALA A 95 -13.33 2.87 20.88
CA ALA A 95 -12.65 2.86 22.17
C ALA A 95 -11.71 4.07 22.25
N PRO A 96 -11.62 4.79 23.37
CA PRO A 96 -10.65 5.89 23.51
C PRO A 96 -9.21 5.41 23.34
N GLU A 97 -8.35 6.22 22.72
CA GLU A 97 -6.91 5.94 22.51
C GLU A 97 -6.02 7.20 22.69
N PRO A 98 -4.93 7.13 23.48
CA PRO A 98 -4.02 8.27 23.69
C PRO A 98 -2.87 8.28 22.68
N LYS A 99 -2.29 9.41 22.27
CA LYS A 99 -2.92 10.73 22.03
C LYS A 99 -2.53 11.11 20.60
N SER A 100 -3.52 11.41 19.76
CA SER A 100 -3.32 11.52 18.31
C SER A 100 -2.50 10.34 17.77
N PRO A 101 -2.93 9.09 18.03
CA PRO A 101 -2.14 7.90 17.75
C PRO A 101 -1.84 7.73 16.25
N HIS A 102 -0.93 6.80 15.94
CA HIS A 102 -0.48 6.53 14.57
C HIS A 102 -0.70 5.07 14.12
N GLY A 103 0.11 4.14 14.63
CA GLY A 103 0.01 2.72 14.28
C GLY A 103 -1.14 2.03 14.97
N VAL A 104 -1.74 1.07 14.28
CA VAL A 104 -2.70 0.10 14.83
C VAL A 104 -2.36 -1.27 14.27
N ASP A 105 -1.82 -2.14 15.13
CA ASP A 105 -1.18 -3.38 14.70
C ASP A 105 -1.81 -4.57 15.44
N VAL A 106 -2.39 -5.51 14.70
CA VAL A 106 -3.04 -6.69 15.26
C VAL A 106 -2.01 -7.80 15.44
N ALA A 107 -1.86 -8.28 16.67
CA ALA A 107 -0.94 -9.37 17.00
C ALA A 107 -1.25 -10.65 16.20
N PRO A 108 -0.28 -11.56 15.98
CA PRO A 108 -0.43 -12.71 15.06
C PRO A 108 -1.60 -13.67 15.35
N GLY A 109 -2.01 -13.77 16.61
CA GLY A 109 -3.17 -14.54 17.06
C GLY A 109 -4.47 -13.74 17.12
N GLY A 110 -4.39 -12.42 16.95
CA GLY A 110 -5.50 -11.48 16.95
C GLY A 110 -6.14 -11.19 18.30
N GLU A 111 -5.54 -11.67 19.39
CA GLU A 111 -6.00 -11.44 20.75
C GLU A 111 -5.78 -9.99 21.20
N TYR A 112 -4.78 -9.33 20.61
CA TYR A 112 -4.34 -8.00 20.99
C TYR A 112 -4.24 -7.06 19.79
N ILE A 113 -4.64 -5.81 20.02
CA ILE A 113 -4.51 -4.69 19.10
C ILE A 113 -3.57 -3.68 19.77
N VAL A 114 -2.45 -3.36 19.13
CA VAL A 114 -1.43 -2.45 19.66
C VAL A 114 -1.56 -1.11 18.95
N VAL A 115 -1.79 -0.05 19.72
CA VAL A 115 -1.87 1.32 19.20
C VAL A 115 -0.63 2.11 19.62
N GLY A 116 0.05 2.71 18.64
CA GLY A 116 1.19 3.60 18.86
C GLY A 116 0.74 5.00 19.28
N GLY A 117 1.11 5.42 20.49
CA GLY A 117 0.56 6.63 21.11
C GLY A 117 0.99 7.96 20.51
N LYS A 118 1.98 8.00 19.60
CA LYS A 118 2.56 9.17 18.93
C LYS A 118 2.96 10.31 19.88
N LEU A 119 2.00 11.12 20.33
CA LEU A 119 2.22 12.21 21.28
C LEU A 119 2.26 11.68 22.73
N ASP A 120 1.69 10.51 22.98
CA ASP A 120 1.86 9.75 24.22
C ASP A 120 3.06 8.79 24.10
N PRO A 121 3.93 8.67 25.13
CA PRO A 121 5.15 7.85 25.07
C PRO A 121 4.90 6.33 25.24
N HIS A 122 3.64 5.90 25.32
CA HIS A 122 3.26 4.50 25.45
C HIS A 122 2.78 3.90 24.13
N VAL A 123 2.84 2.58 24.07
CA VAL A 123 1.88 1.81 23.28
C VAL A 123 0.72 1.39 24.16
N THR A 124 -0.48 1.43 23.62
CA THR A 124 -1.69 0.96 24.31
C THR A 124 -2.14 -0.36 23.68
N ILE A 125 -2.29 -1.39 24.52
CA ILE A 125 -2.71 -2.72 24.08
C ILE A 125 -4.17 -2.91 24.45
N TYR A 126 -5.01 -3.18 23.46
CA TYR A 126 -6.41 -3.55 23.64
C TYR A 126 -6.56 -5.06 23.55
N SER A 127 -7.41 -5.64 24.40
CA SER A 127 -7.75 -7.07 24.33
C SER A 127 -9.03 -7.26 23.53
N PHE A 128 -8.98 -8.09 22.49
CA PHE A 128 -10.14 -8.42 21.69
C PHE A 128 -11.23 -9.12 22.52
N GLU A 129 -10.85 -9.98 23.46
CA GLU A 129 -11.79 -10.61 24.39
C GLU A 129 -12.52 -9.58 25.25
N LYS A 130 -11.79 -8.60 25.78
CA LYS A 130 -12.34 -7.50 26.57
C LYS A 130 -13.27 -6.62 25.73
N ILE A 131 -12.89 -6.30 24.50
CA ILE A 131 -13.74 -5.59 23.53
C ILE A 131 -15.07 -6.33 23.34
N GLN A 132 -15.04 -7.64 23.06
CA GLN A 132 -16.26 -8.42 22.86
C GLN A 132 -17.13 -8.45 24.13
N LYS A 133 -16.53 -8.58 25.32
CA LYS A 133 -17.26 -8.50 26.60
C LYS A 133 -17.90 -7.13 26.83
N ALA A 134 -17.18 -6.05 26.55
CA ALA A 134 -17.69 -4.69 26.67
C ALA A 134 -18.86 -4.43 25.71
N ILE A 135 -18.74 -4.92 24.46
CA ILE A 135 -19.83 -4.86 23.47
C ILE A 135 -21.06 -5.65 23.96
N ALA A 136 -20.86 -6.86 24.49
CA ALA A 136 -21.96 -7.69 25.00
C ALA A 136 -22.64 -7.07 26.24
N ALA A 137 -21.89 -6.33 27.06
CA ALA A 137 -22.42 -5.66 28.25
C ALA A 137 -23.36 -4.50 27.92
N GLY A 138 -23.23 -3.89 26.73
CA GLY A 138 -24.15 -2.84 26.27
C GLY A 138 -24.02 -1.48 26.98
N ASN A 139 -23.05 -1.32 27.87
CA ASN A 139 -22.87 -0.14 28.72
C ASN A 139 -22.04 0.93 28.00
N PHE A 140 -22.66 1.60 27.04
CA PHE A 140 -21.98 2.58 26.18
C PHE A 140 -22.35 4.01 26.49
N GLU A 141 -21.37 4.91 26.37
CA GLU A 141 -21.65 6.29 25.98
C GLU A 141 -21.75 6.36 24.44
N ARG A 142 -22.16 7.50 23.89
CA ARG A 142 -22.18 7.70 22.44
C ARG A 142 -21.42 8.96 22.08
N ASP A 143 -20.70 8.89 20.98
CA ASP A 143 -20.07 10.07 20.38
C ASP A 143 -21.16 11.03 19.80
N PRO A 144 -20.78 12.23 19.35
CA PRO A 144 -21.72 13.18 18.74
C PRO A 144 -22.48 12.65 17.52
N PHE A 145 -21.98 11.60 16.86
CA PHE A 145 -22.59 10.98 15.69
C PHE A 145 -23.42 9.73 16.03
N GLY A 146 -23.56 9.40 17.33
CA GLY A 146 -24.38 8.31 17.82
C GLY A 146 -23.71 6.94 17.80
N VAL A 147 -22.41 6.85 17.54
CA VAL A 147 -21.61 5.62 17.60
C VAL A 147 -21.37 5.23 19.06
N PRO A 148 -21.59 3.97 19.46
CA PRO A 148 -21.29 3.51 20.81
C PRO A 148 -19.78 3.58 21.14
N VAL A 149 -19.46 4.16 22.29
CA VAL A 149 -18.10 4.29 22.82
C VAL A 149 -17.93 3.34 24.01
N LEU A 150 -16.99 2.40 23.88
CA LEU A 150 -16.55 1.49 24.91
C LEU A 150 -15.70 2.25 25.93
N LYS A 151 -15.80 1.90 27.22
CA LYS A 151 -14.96 2.50 28.25
C LYS A 151 -13.54 2.00 28.13
N PHE A 152 -12.57 2.92 28.16
CA PHE A 152 -11.15 2.60 28.01
C PHE A 152 -10.67 1.48 28.94
N GLU A 153 -10.98 1.55 30.23
CA GLU A 153 -10.59 0.54 31.22
C GLU A 153 -11.23 -0.84 31.00
N ASP A 154 -12.38 -0.89 30.32
CA ASP A 154 -13.08 -2.14 30.04
C ASP A 154 -12.46 -2.90 28.85
N VAL A 155 -11.67 -2.21 28.01
CA VAL A 155 -11.10 -2.77 26.77
C VAL A 155 -9.57 -2.81 26.76
N LYS A 156 -8.92 -1.94 27.52
CA LYS A 156 -7.47 -1.89 27.69
C LYS A 156 -6.98 -3.17 28.37
N GLU A 157 -5.93 -3.74 27.80
CA GLU A 157 -5.16 -4.82 28.40
C GLU A 157 -3.99 -4.29 29.21
N ALA A 158 -3.16 -3.46 28.59
CA ALA A 158 -1.95 -2.90 29.19
C ALA A 158 -1.54 -1.60 28.48
N GLN A 159 -0.68 -0.83 29.14
CA GLN A 159 0.10 0.24 28.51
C GLN A 159 1.57 0.01 28.83
N VAL A 160 2.43 0.20 27.83
CA VAL A 160 3.88 0.01 28.00
C VAL A 160 4.57 1.29 27.55
N GLU A 161 5.30 1.93 28.47
CA GLU A 161 6.10 3.11 28.16
C GLU A 161 7.33 2.67 27.35
N LEU A 162 7.45 3.13 26.11
CA LEU A 162 8.55 2.75 25.23
C LEU A 162 9.53 3.88 24.99
N GLY A 163 9.08 5.14 25.02
CA GLY A 163 9.91 6.31 24.72
C GLY A 163 9.16 7.32 23.86
N LEU A 164 9.88 8.31 23.33
CA LEU A 164 9.23 9.42 22.64
C LEU A 164 8.86 9.07 21.18
N GLY A 165 7.60 9.31 20.82
CA GLY A 165 7.10 9.14 19.46
C GLY A 165 6.85 7.69 19.03
N PRO A 166 6.18 6.83 19.81
CA PRO A 166 5.83 5.48 19.36
C PRO A 166 4.86 5.54 18.19
N LEU A 167 5.27 5.06 17.01
CA LEU A 167 4.44 5.11 15.80
C LEU A 167 3.87 3.75 15.42
N HIS A 168 4.68 2.78 15.03
CA HIS A 168 4.23 1.55 14.36
C HIS A 168 4.88 0.31 14.97
N THR A 169 4.13 -0.79 15.09
CA THR A 169 4.58 -2.03 15.76
C THR A 169 4.53 -3.24 14.83
N VAL A 170 5.56 -4.08 14.85
CA VAL A 170 5.58 -5.40 14.20
C VAL A 170 5.99 -6.50 15.17
N PHE A 171 5.74 -7.76 14.82
CA PHE A 171 5.88 -8.91 15.72
C PHE A 171 6.89 -9.95 15.20
N ASP A 172 7.51 -10.70 16.12
CA ASP A 172 8.32 -11.87 15.80
C ASP A 172 7.65 -13.21 16.17
N ASP A 173 8.37 -14.31 15.97
CA ASP A 173 7.95 -15.68 16.29
C ASP A 173 8.19 -16.09 17.75
N LYS A 174 8.79 -15.22 18.56
CA LYS A 174 9.15 -15.43 19.98
C LYS A 174 8.27 -14.60 20.92
N GLY A 175 7.26 -13.93 20.38
CA GLY A 175 6.32 -13.12 21.12
C GLY A 175 6.85 -11.75 21.52
N TYR A 176 7.94 -11.26 20.93
CA TYR A 176 8.33 -9.87 21.05
C TYR A 176 7.61 -9.01 20.01
N ALA A 177 7.43 -7.75 20.38
CA ALA A 177 6.98 -6.68 19.53
C ALA A 177 8.09 -5.64 19.36
N TYR A 178 8.10 -4.99 18.22
CA TYR A 178 9.11 -4.02 17.80
C TYR A 178 8.40 -2.75 17.37
N THR A 179 8.55 -1.68 18.14
CA THR A 179 7.87 -0.40 17.88
C THR A 179 8.89 0.65 17.46
N SER A 180 8.56 1.41 16.42
CA SER A 180 9.32 2.57 16.00
C SER A 180 9.12 3.76 16.95
N LEU A 181 10.20 4.40 17.37
CA LEU A 181 10.20 5.61 18.18
C LEU A 181 10.76 6.78 17.37
N PHE A 182 9.88 7.63 16.86
CA PHE A 182 10.21 8.70 15.92
C PHE A 182 11.12 9.76 16.54
N LEU A 183 10.84 10.18 17.77
CA LEU A 183 11.61 11.25 18.44
C LEU A 183 12.88 10.70 19.09
N ASP A 184 12.83 9.51 19.69
CA ASP A 184 14.03 8.83 20.20
C ASP A 184 14.95 8.35 19.06
N SER A 185 14.45 8.29 17.81
CA SER A 185 15.11 7.65 16.66
C SER A 185 15.62 6.25 17.01
N ALA A 186 14.71 5.39 17.44
CA ALA A 186 15.05 4.05 17.91
C ALA A 186 13.99 3.00 17.54
N VAL A 187 14.40 1.75 17.46
CA VAL A 187 13.50 0.59 17.51
C VAL A 187 13.44 0.10 18.95
N ALA A 188 12.25 0.05 19.55
CA ALA A 188 12.01 -0.51 20.86
C ALA A 188 11.53 -1.97 20.73
N ARG A 189 12.32 -2.91 21.23
CA ARG A 189 11.88 -4.30 21.44
C ARG A 189 11.25 -4.42 22.82
N TRP A 190 10.03 -4.92 22.88
CA TRP A 190 9.29 -5.13 24.12
C TRP A 190 8.51 -6.43 24.08
N SER A 191 8.07 -6.87 25.26
CA SER A 191 7.53 -8.19 25.46
C SER A 191 6.01 -8.21 25.38
N LEU A 192 5.41 -9.09 24.56
CA LEU A 192 3.95 -9.32 24.61
C LEU A 192 3.55 -10.06 25.90
N GLY A 193 2.25 -10.14 26.19
CA GLY A 193 1.72 -10.96 27.29
C GLY A 193 0.87 -12.14 26.83
N GLY A 194 0.10 -12.72 27.76
CA GLY A 194 -0.85 -13.79 27.48
C GLY A 194 -0.23 -15.00 26.74
N PRO A 195 -0.77 -15.42 25.58
CA PRO A 195 -0.32 -16.64 24.90
C PRO A 195 1.10 -16.57 24.33
N TYR A 196 1.71 -15.39 24.29
CA TYR A 196 3.03 -15.13 23.71
C TYR A 196 4.19 -15.30 24.71
N ARG A 197 3.93 -15.45 26.01
CA ARG A 197 4.97 -15.59 27.07
C ARG A 197 5.05 -16.97 27.68
N LYS A 198 5.33 -17.96 26.83
CA LYS A 198 5.53 -19.35 27.27
C LYS A 198 6.90 -19.61 27.89
N ASP A 199 7.83 -18.69 27.66
CA ASP A 199 9.22 -18.72 28.11
C ASP A 199 9.41 -18.20 29.55
N GLY A 200 8.36 -17.64 30.16
CA GLY A 200 8.40 -17.09 31.51
C GLY A 200 9.00 -15.67 31.61
N ALA A 201 9.27 -15.01 30.47
CA ALA A 201 9.68 -13.62 30.48
C ALA A 201 8.54 -12.72 31.01
N GLU A 202 8.90 -11.64 31.71
CA GLU A 202 7.91 -10.66 32.19
C GLU A 202 7.12 -10.09 31.01
N PRO A 203 5.78 -10.16 31.01
CA PRO A 203 4.95 -9.64 29.94
C PRO A 203 4.92 -8.10 29.97
N TRP A 204 4.59 -7.48 28.84
CA TRP A 204 4.33 -6.04 28.73
C TRP A 204 5.51 -5.16 29.19
N LYS A 205 6.74 -5.54 28.82
CA LYS A 205 7.96 -4.90 29.30
C LYS A 205 8.90 -4.50 28.16
N LEU A 206 9.40 -3.27 28.21
CA LEU A 206 10.51 -2.84 27.35
C LEU A 206 11.77 -3.69 27.64
N VAL A 207 12.35 -4.28 26.60
CA VAL A 207 13.52 -5.17 26.69
C VAL A 207 14.79 -4.48 26.21
N GLU A 208 14.71 -3.77 25.09
CA GLU A 208 15.87 -3.14 24.45
C GLU A 208 15.41 -1.97 23.57
N LYS A 209 16.22 -0.91 23.50
CA LYS A 209 16.12 0.11 22.44
C LYS A 209 17.39 0.06 21.59
N LEU A 210 17.23 -0.02 20.28
CA LEU A 210 18.32 0.09 19.30
C LEU A 210 18.22 1.43 18.57
N PRO A 211 19.21 2.33 18.67
CA PRO A 211 19.24 3.55 17.87
C PRO A 211 19.25 3.27 16.36
N VAL A 212 18.47 4.05 15.61
CA VAL A 212 18.36 4.06 14.15
C VAL A 212 18.48 5.49 13.62
N HIS A 213 18.70 5.66 12.32
CA HIS A 213 19.28 6.88 11.77
C HIS A 213 18.52 7.38 10.54
N TYR A 214 17.62 8.35 10.66
CA TYR A 214 17.00 8.89 11.88
C TYR A 214 15.49 9.06 11.67
N ASN A 215 14.76 9.26 12.77
CA ASN A 215 13.33 9.52 12.76
C ASN A 215 12.58 8.40 12.02
N ILE A 216 12.64 7.20 12.60
CA ILE A 216 11.93 6.03 12.09
C ILE A 216 10.43 6.31 12.02
N GLY A 217 9.83 6.05 10.86
CA GLY A 217 8.39 6.08 10.65
C GLY A 217 7.79 4.71 10.92
N HIS A 218 7.48 3.98 9.84
CA HIS A 218 7.06 2.59 9.95
C HIS A 218 8.24 1.63 10.12
N ILE A 219 7.91 0.40 10.48
CA ILE A 219 8.84 -0.71 10.66
C ILE A 219 8.22 -1.94 10.00
N ALA A 220 9.03 -2.78 9.37
CA ALA A 220 8.58 -4.01 8.73
C ALA A 220 9.34 -5.20 9.31
N ALA A 221 8.65 -6.28 9.67
CA ALA A 221 9.28 -7.55 10.04
C ALA A 221 9.04 -8.61 8.97
N THR A 222 9.96 -9.57 8.86
CA THR A 222 9.79 -10.75 7.99
C THR A 222 8.51 -11.50 8.36
N GLU A 223 7.51 -11.45 7.48
CA GLU A 223 6.16 -11.99 7.66
C GLU A 223 5.43 -11.44 8.91
N GLY A 224 5.83 -10.25 9.40
CA GLY A 224 5.42 -9.67 10.67
C GLY A 224 3.93 -9.42 10.83
N ASP A 225 3.27 -9.03 9.74
CA ASP A 225 1.84 -8.69 9.76
C ASP A 225 0.94 -9.91 9.51
N THR A 226 1.53 -11.11 9.51
CA THR A 226 0.81 -12.36 9.28
C THR A 226 0.50 -13.10 10.59
N VAL A 227 -0.21 -14.23 10.46
CA VAL A 227 -0.47 -15.16 11.57
C VAL A 227 0.75 -15.98 12.00
N SER A 228 1.87 -15.85 11.29
CA SER A 228 3.10 -16.61 11.46
C SER A 228 4.33 -15.77 11.07
N PRO A 229 4.72 -14.77 11.87
CA PRO A 229 5.98 -14.05 11.67
C PRO A 229 7.18 -15.02 11.62
N ASP A 230 8.22 -14.66 10.88
CA ASP A 230 9.45 -15.47 10.75
C ASP A 230 10.49 -15.15 11.84
N GLY A 231 10.47 -13.92 12.37
CA GLY A 231 11.29 -13.52 13.53
C GLY A 231 12.80 -13.45 13.34
N LYS A 232 13.26 -13.25 12.09
CA LYS A 232 14.68 -13.13 11.76
C LYS A 232 15.16 -11.70 11.56
N TYR A 233 14.40 -10.89 10.83
CA TYR A 233 14.80 -9.52 10.50
C TYR A 233 13.65 -8.52 10.70
N VAL A 234 14.03 -7.31 11.08
CA VAL A 234 13.19 -6.12 10.98
C VAL A 234 13.91 -5.05 10.14
N VAL A 235 13.15 -4.20 9.47
CA VAL A 235 13.64 -3.07 8.69
C VAL A 235 13.04 -1.80 9.27
N ALA A 236 13.89 -0.88 9.69
CA ALA A 236 13.51 0.45 10.13
C ALA A 236 13.42 1.40 8.93
N LEU A 237 12.25 1.98 8.67
CA LEU A 237 12.01 2.89 7.54
C LEU A 237 12.23 4.34 8.01
N ASN A 238 13.49 4.76 8.08
CA ASN A 238 13.87 6.08 8.58
C ASN A 238 13.57 7.18 7.57
N LYS A 239 12.98 8.28 8.07
CA LYS A 239 12.52 9.39 7.24
C LYS A 239 13.67 10.31 6.82
N TRP A 240 14.68 10.46 7.67
CA TRP A 240 15.81 11.34 7.42
C TRP A 240 17.12 10.58 7.39
N SER A 241 17.87 10.67 6.29
CA SER A 241 19.21 10.08 6.22
C SER A 241 20.31 10.99 6.76
N VAL A 242 20.09 12.31 6.78
CA VAL A 242 21.04 13.34 7.26
C VAL A 242 22.50 13.06 6.80
N ASP A 243 23.33 12.49 7.67
CA ASP A 243 24.77 12.27 7.47
C ASP A 243 25.15 10.82 7.09
N ARG A 244 24.17 9.95 6.87
CA ARG A 244 24.40 8.51 6.62
C ARG A 244 24.96 8.20 5.24
N PHE A 245 24.86 9.13 4.28
CA PHE A 245 25.30 8.95 2.90
C PHE A 245 26.06 10.17 2.38
N ALA A 246 26.71 10.03 1.22
CA ALA A 246 27.33 11.14 0.53
C ALA A 246 26.28 12.22 0.18
N PRO A 247 26.64 13.51 0.21
CA PRO A 247 25.70 14.60 -0.06
C PRO A 247 25.27 14.59 -1.53
N VAL A 248 23.97 14.67 -1.77
CA VAL A 248 23.35 14.67 -3.11
C VAL A 248 22.54 15.95 -3.40
N GLY A 249 22.74 17.00 -2.61
CA GLY A 249 21.98 18.24 -2.67
C GLY A 249 20.89 18.31 -1.59
N PRO A 250 19.90 19.21 -1.72
CA PRO A 250 18.91 19.45 -0.67
C PRO A 250 17.91 18.29 -0.46
N LEU A 251 17.61 17.54 -1.52
CA LEU A 251 16.74 16.36 -1.44
C LEU A 251 17.57 15.14 -1.03
N HIS A 252 17.41 14.71 0.22
CA HIS A 252 18.08 13.54 0.76
C HIS A 252 17.25 12.27 0.52
N PRO A 253 17.90 11.10 0.36
CA PRO A 253 17.18 9.83 0.37
C PRO A 253 16.62 9.52 1.76
N GLN A 254 15.65 8.61 1.82
CA GLN A 254 15.29 7.92 3.07
C GLN A 254 16.35 6.85 3.38
N ASN A 255 16.41 6.37 4.63
CA ASN A 255 17.38 5.35 5.04
C ASN A 255 16.68 4.11 5.58
N PHE A 256 16.63 3.02 4.80
CA PHE A 256 16.05 1.76 5.26
C PHE A 256 17.13 0.91 5.91
N GLN A 257 16.96 0.66 7.20
CA GLN A 257 17.98 -0.01 8.00
C GLN A 257 17.58 -1.43 8.34
N LEU A 258 18.37 -2.41 7.87
CA LEU A 258 18.17 -3.83 8.16
C LEU A 258 18.74 -4.17 9.54
N ILE A 259 17.92 -4.81 10.37
CA ILE A 259 18.26 -5.18 11.75
C ILE A 259 18.04 -6.69 11.92
N ASP A 260 19.07 -7.39 12.40
CA ASP A 260 18.98 -8.79 12.83
C ASP A 260 18.33 -8.88 14.22
N ILE A 261 17.28 -9.70 14.32
CA ILE A 261 16.57 -9.98 15.57
C ILE A 261 16.56 -11.48 15.90
N SER A 262 17.33 -12.29 15.17
CA SER A 262 17.37 -13.74 15.36
C SER A 262 17.99 -14.15 16.70
N GLY A 263 18.96 -13.37 17.20
CA GLY A 263 19.67 -13.59 18.45
C GLY A 263 19.03 -12.93 19.69
N GLY A 264 19.78 -12.90 20.79
CA GLY A 264 19.31 -12.31 22.05
C GLY A 264 19.29 -10.78 22.09
N LYS A 265 20.00 -10.10 21.19
CA LYS A 265 20.06 -8.63 21.07
C LYS A 265 19.86 -8.20 19.62
N MET A 266 19.25 -7.03 19.42
CA MET A 266 19.09 -6.46 18.09
C MET A 266 20.44 -5.99 17.54
N ARG A 267 20.69 -6.20 16.25
CA ARG A 267 21.92 -5.75 15.59
C ARG A 267 21.63 -5.08 14.25
N LEU A 268 21.94 -3.80 14.13
CA LEU A 268 21.95 -3.09 12.86
C LEU A 268 22.99 -3.71 11.91
N LEU A 269 22.56 -4.09 10.71
CA LEU A 269 23.39 -4.76 9.71
C LEU A 269 23.73 -3.88 8.50
N TYR A 270 22.77 -3.07 8.03
CA TYR A 270 22.89 -2.40 6.75
C TYR A 270 22.03 -1.13 6.67
N ASP A 271 22.53 -0.13 5.96
CA ASP A 271 21.85 1.12 5.62
C ASP A 271 21.62 1.16 4.11
N MET A 272 20.36 1.22 3.67
CA MET A 272 19.97 1.30 2.26
C MET A 272 19.41 2.69 1.95
N PRO A 273 20.06 3.50 1.10
CA PRO A 273 19.47 4.76 0.63
C PRO A 273 18.30 4.47 -0.31
N ILE A 274 17.13 5.02 0.02
CA ILE A 274 15.94 4.98 -0.84
C ILE A 274 15.75 6.35 -1.48
N GLY A 275 15.98 6.43 -2.79
CA GLY A 275 16.23 7.69 -3.48
C GLY A 275 15.08 8.67 -3.56
N ILE A 276 13.85 8.23 -3.85
CA ILE A 276 12.71 9.11 -4.14
C ILE A 276 11.44 8.53 -3.52
N GLY A 277 10.56 9.43 -3.08
CA GLY A 277 9.15 9.13 -2.83
C GLY A 277 8.81 8.75 -1.40
N GLU A 278 9.78 8.72 -0.49
CA GLU A 278 9.59 8.42 0.93
C GLU A 278 8.65 7.22 1.17
N PRO A 279 9.02 5.98 0.80
CA PRO A 279 8.09 4.87 0.95
C PRO A 279 7.66 4.75 2.41
N HIS A 280 6.36 4.90 2.63
CA HIS A 280 5.81 4.97 3.99
C HIS A 280 5.80 3.62 4.66
N TYR A 281 5.49 2.56 3.90
CA TYR A 281 5.30 1.22 4.42
C TYR A 281 5.91 0.15 3.50
N ALA A 282 6.24 -1.00 4.06
CA ALA A 282 6.77 -2.15 3.33
C ALA A 282 6.29 -3.45 3.97
N GLN A 283 6.19 -4.50 3.14
CA GLN A 283 5.85 -5.86 3.57
C GLN A 283 6.98 -6.79 3.13
N ILE A 284 7.30 -7.77 3.98
CA ILE A 284 8.37 -8.74 3.72
C ILE A 284 7.77 -10.14 3.72
N ILE A 285 7.84 -10.82 2.57
CA ILE A 285 7.33 -12.17 2.36
C ILE A 285 8.47 -13.09 1.89
N LYS A 286 8.43 -14.37 2.27
CA LYS A 286 9.38 -15.36 1.72
C LYS A 286 9.20 -15.52 0.21
N ALA A 287 10.33 -15.52 -0.50
CA ALA A 287 10.34 -15.59 -1.97
C ALA A 287 9.71 -16.88 -2.52
N ASP A 288 9.78 -17.99 -1.78
CA ASP A 288 9.20 -19.28 -2.17
C ASP A 288 7.66 -19.31 -2.16
N LYS A 289 7.01 -18.33 -1.52
CA LYS A 289 5.56 -18.14 -1.56
C LYS A 289 5.09 -17.41 -2.81
N LEU A 290 6.00 -16.71 -3.50
CA LEU A 290 5.67 -15.96 -4.70
C LEU A 290 5.78 -16.86 -5.93
N LYS A 291 4.75 -16.80 -6.79
CA LYS A 291 4.67 -17.56 -8.05
C LYS A 291 4.48 -16.61 -9.24
N PRO A 292 5.46 -15.74 -9.54
CA PRO A 292 5.35 -14.80 -10.64
C PRO A 292 5.40 -15.51 -12.00
N PHE A 293 4.79 -14.91 -13.01
CA PHE A 293 5.04 -15.30 -14.39
C PHE A 293 6.47 -14.94 -14.78
N LEU A 294 7.22 -15.91 -15.31
CA LEU A 294 8.55 -15.66 -15.87
C LEU A 294 8.47 -15.19 -17.33
N VAL A 295 7.39 -15.58 -17.99
CA VAL A 295 6.93 -15.27 -19.35
C VAL A 295 5.41 -15.34 -19.25
N TYR A 296 4.68 -14.48 -19.95
CA TYR A 296 3.22 -14.53 -19.88
C TYR A 296 2.68 -15.89 -20.38
N PRO A 297 1.58 -16.40 -19.80
CA PRO A 297 1.09 -17.75 -20.07
C PRO A 297 0.90 -18.05 -21.57
N GLU A 298 0.34 -17.09 -22.30
CA GLU A 298 0.07 -17.16 -23.74
C GLU A 298 0.66 -15.95 -24.46
N ILE A 299 0.93 -16.08 -25.77
CA ILE A 299 1.25 -14.91 -26.61
C ILE A 299 -0.02 -14.08 -26.76
N GLY A 300 0.14 -12.77 -26.59
CA GLY A 300 -0.95 -11.83 -26.66
C GLY A 300 -1.57 -11.47 -25.31
N TRP A 301 -0.86 -11.71 -24.22
CA TRP A 301 -1.38 -11.51 -22.88
C TRP A 301 -1.56 -10.02 -22.57
N ASN A 302 -2.71 -9.65 -22.01
CA ASN A 302 -2.95 -8.32 -21.47
C ASN A 302 -2.76 -8.38 -19.95
N ALA A 303 -1.69 -7.77 -19.45
CA ALA A 303 -1.32 -7.82 -18.03
C ALA A 303 -2.38 -7.17 -17.11
N VAL A 304 -3.09 -6.15 -17.61
CA VAL A 304 -4.15 -5.47 -16.85
C VAL A 304 -5.41 -6.34 -16.74
N LYS A 305 -5.79 -7.01 -17.84
CA LYS A 305 -6.97 -7.89 -17.87
C LYS A 305 -6.70 -9.30 -17.34
N MET A 306 -5.43 -9.69 -17.21
CA MET A 306 -5.00 -11.03 -16.84
C MET A 306 -5.60 -12.13 -17.74
N ALA A 307 -5.61 -11.87 -19.06
CA ALA A 307 -6.12 -12.77 -20.08
C ALA A 307 -5.48 -12.48 -21.45
N LYS A 308 -5.60 -13.40 -22.40
CA LYS A 308 -5.24 -13.14 -23.81
C LYS A 308 -6.12 -12.02 -24.37
N ASP A 309 -5.48 -11.01 -24.96
CA ASP A 309 -6.19 -9.93 -25.63
C ASP A 309 -6.76 -10.44 -26.96
N PRO A 310 -8.06 -10.20 -27.25
CA PRO A 310 -8.66 -10.60 -28.52
C PRO A 310 -8.01 -9.91 -29.73
N ASN A 311 -7.36 -8.76 -29.53
CA ASN A 311 -6.67 -8.02 -30.59
C ASN A 311 -5.18 -8.33 -30.67
N ALA A 312 -4.67 -9.31 -29.93
CA ALA A 312 -3.31 -9.78 -30.09
C ALA A 312 -3.08 -10.35 -31.50
N THR A 313 -1.88 -10.16 -32.04
CA THR A 313 -1.51 -10.66 -33.36
C THR A 313 -0.39 -11.69 -33.30
N GLU A 314 -0.33 -12.53 -34.32
CA GLU A 314 0.64 -13.62 -34.45
C GLU A 314 1.45 -13.42 -35.74
N PRO A 315 2.62 -14.07 -35.87
CA PRO A 315 3.40 -14.05 -37.11
C PRO A 315 2.56 -14.43 -38.32
N GLY A 316 2.62 -13.60 -39.37
CA GLY A 316 1.86 -13.77 -40.60
C GLY A 316 0.41 -13.26 -40.55
N ARG A 317 -0.03 -12.64 -39.45
CA ARG A 317 -1.36 -12.01 -39.29
C ARG A 317 -1.30 -10.51 -39.06
N GLU A 318 -0.10 -9.94 -39.08
CA GLU A 318 0.15 -8.51 -39.02
C GLU A 318 -0.54 -7.82 -40.19
N ARG A 319 -1.23 -6.71 -39.91
CA ARG A 319 -2.03 -6.02 -40.91
C ARG A 319 -2.33 -4.61 -40.49
N MET A 320 -2.85 -3.83 -41.42
CA MET A 320 -3.40 -2.50 -41.19
C MET A 320 -4.75 -2.43 -41.87
N GLU A 321 -5.77 -2.04 -41.11
CA GLU A 321 -7.13 -1.86 -41.58
C GLU A 321 -7.54 -0.41 -41.44
N VAL A 322 -8.42 0.04 -42.33
CA VAL A 322 -8.91 1.42 -42.36
C VAL A 322 -10.42 1.36 -42.42
N ARG A 323 -11.08 2.08 -41.50
CA ARG A 323 -12.54 2.20 -41.46
C ARG A 323 -12.96 3.63 -41.17
N GLU A 324 -14.23 3.93 -41.39
CA GLU A 324 -14.84 5.19 -40.96
C GLU A 324 -15.74 4.95 -39.74
N GLU A 325 -15.52 5.71 -38.68
CA GLU A 325 -16.35 5.68 -37.47
C GLU A 325 -16.71 7.11 -37.07
N GLY A 326 -18.01 7.41 -36.96
CA GLY A 326 -18.48 8.73 -36.54
C GLY A 326 -18.02 9.88 -37.46
N GLY A 327 -17.79 9.62 -38.75
CA GLY A 327 -17.26 10.60 -39.70
C GLY A 327 -15.74 10.80 -39.62
N ARG A 328 -15.03 9.94 -38.88
CA ARG A 328 -13.58 9.97 -38.74
C ARG A 328 -12.94 8.74 -39.37
N ARG A 329 -11.81 8.92 -40.04
CA ARG A 329 -10.98 7.82 -40.54
C ARG A 329 -10.18 7.21 -39.38
N VAL A 330 -10.45 5.94 -39.10
CA VAL A 330 -9.77 5.14 -38.09
C VAL A 330 -8.85 4.15 -38.79
N VAL A 331 -7.59 4.13 -38.39
CA VAL A 331 -6.57 3.20 -38.86
C VAL A 331 -6.18 2.29 -37.71
N GLU A 332 -6.46 0.99 -37.87
CA GLU A 332 -6.14 -0.02 -36.87
C GLU A 332 -4.97 -0.88 -37.36
N ILE A 333 -3.95 -1.05 -36.53
CA ILE A 333 -2.67 -1.67 -36.90
C ILE A 333 -2.41 -2.83 -35.95
N TRP A 334 -2.09 -4.00 -36.50
CA TRP A 334 -1.64 -5.17 -35.76
C TRP A 334 -0.19 -5.44 -36.09
N MET A 335 0.65 -5.36 -35.08
CA MET A 335 2.09 -5.51 -35.17
C MET A 335 2.61 -6.60 -34.25
N THR A 336 3.55 -7.40 -34.74
CA THR A 336 4.38 -8.25 -33.86
C THR A 336 5.73 -7.60 -33.59
N ALA A 337 6.26 -7.84 -32.40
CA ALA A 337 7.63 -7.54 -32.01
C ALA A 337 8.35 -8.84 -31.64
N VAL A 338 9.49 -9.09 -32.28
CA VAL A 338 10.41 -10.19 -31.99
C VAL A 338 11.82 -9.65 -32.11
N ARG A 339 12.82 -10.27 -31.46
CA ARG A 339 14.20 -9.77 -31.48
C ARG A 339 14.63 -9.22 -32.85
N SER A 340 15.12 -7.99 -32.82
CA SER A 340 15.64 -7.26 -33.98
C SER A 340 14.58 -6.81 -35.01
N HIS A 341 13.29 -7.11 -34.85
CA HIS A 341 12.27 -6.84 -35.85
C HIS A 341 10.91 -6.39 -35.27
N PHE A 342 10.39 -5.29 -35.82
CA PHE A 342 8.97 -5.02 -35.80
C PHE A 342 8.35 -5.49 -37.11
N ASN A 343 7.11 -5.93 -37.11
CA ASN A 343 6.38 -6.20 -38.34
C ASN A 343 4.97 -5.66 -38.22
N PRO A 344 4.54 -4.68 -39.05
CA PRO A 344 5.28 -4.06 -40.15
C PRO A 344 6.27 -2.97 -39.71
N GLU A 345 7.44 -2.87 -40.35
CA GLU A 345 8.44 -1.80 -40.10
C GLU A 345 8.04 -0.46 -40.75
N ARG A 346 7.03 -0.44 -41.63
CA ARG A 346 6.56 0.78 -42.31
C ARG A 346 5.05 0.90 -42.18
N VAL A 347 4.60 1.95 -41.51
CA VAL A 347 3.18 2.30 -41.34
C VAL A 347 2.93 3.59 -42.09
N GLN A 348 2.00 3.59 -43.05
CA GLN A 348 1.68 4.76 -43.89
C GLN A 348 0.22 5.15 -43.67
N ILE A 349 0.00 6.38 -43.23
CA ILE A 349 -1.31 6.91 -42.85
C ILE A 349 -1.44 8.39 -43.27
N LYS A 350 -2.55 9.03 -42.95
CA LYS A 350 -2.83 10.43 -43.27
C LYS A 350 -2.98 11.25 -42.00
N LYS A 351 -2.60 12.53 -42.10
CA LYS A 351 -2.85 13.50 -41.04
C LYS A 351 -4.35 13.55 -40.70
N GLY A 352 -4.66 13.49 -39.41
CA GLY A 352 -6.03 13.48 -38.87
C GLY A 352 -6.60 12.10 -38.61
N ASP A 353 -5.96 11.03 -39.06
CA ASP A 353 -6.38 9.67 -38.74
C ASP A 353 -6.40 9.43 -37.22
N HIS A 354 -7.41 8.71 -36.76
CA HIS A 354 -7.37 8.08 -35.45
C HIS A 354 -6.62 6.77 -35.56
N VAL A 355 -5.54 6.60 -34.82
CA VAL A 355 -4.72 5.40 -34.85
C VAL A 355 -5.02 4.54 -33.65
N ILE A 356 -5.32 3.26 -33.88
CA ILE A 356 -5.38 2.21 -32.87
C ILE A 356 -4.30 1.20 -33.24
N TRP A 357 -3.32 0.97 -32.37
CA TRP A 357 -2.18 0.14 -32.70
C TRP A 357 -1.96 -0.93 -31.64
N HIS A 358 -2.20 -2.18 -32.02
CA HIS A 358 -1.95 -3.37 -31.23
C HIS A 358 -0.55 -3.88 -31.52
N ILE A 359 0.29 -3.99 -30.50
CA ILE A 359 1.66 -4.47 -30.61
C ILE A 359 1.80 -5.68 -29.71
N THR A 360 2.22 -6.82 -30.28
CA THR A 360 2.34 -8.10 -29.58
C THR A 360 3.79 -8.55 -29.54
N ASN A 361 4.37 -8.65 -28.34
CA ASN A 361 5.65 -9.30 -28.15
C ASN A 361 5.46 -10.82 -28.22
N ILE A 362 6.00 -11.44 -29.26
CA ILE A 362 5.87 -12.88 -29.52
C ILE A 362 7.02 -13.71 -28.94
N GLU A 363 7.94 -13.11 -28.19
CA GLU A 363 9.03 -13.81 -27.51
C GLU A 363 8.49 -14.78 -26.45
N ARG A 364 9.19 -15.92 -26.32
CA ARG A 364 8.93 -16.93 -25.27
C ARG A 364 10.13 -17.14 -24.35
N ALA A 365 11.23 -16.45 -24.60
CA ALA A 365 12.38 -16.45 -23.72
C ALA A 365 12.12 -15.49 -22.54
N ARG A 366 12.51 -15.92 -21.34
CA ARG A 366 12.49 -15.07 -20.15
C ARG A 366 13.35 -13.83 -20.39
N ASP A 367 12.87 -12.67 -19.94
CA ASP A 367 13.57 -11.39 -20.00
C ASP A 367 13.83 -10.85 -21.43
N ALA A 368 13.21 -11.45 -22.45
CA ALA A 368 13.23 -10.94 -23.82
C ALA A 368 12.17 -9.84 -24.02
N THR A 369 12.26 -8.80 -23.18
CA THR A 369 11.38 -7.63 -23.20
C THR A 369 11.70 -6.76 -24.42
N HIS A 370 10.66 -6.21 -25.04
CA HIS A 370 10.79 -5.18 -26.06
C HIS A 370 10.24 -3.87 -25.55
N GLY A 371 10.81 -2.78 -26.05
CA GLY A 371 10.20 -1.47 -25.93
C GLY A 371 9.50 -1.09 -27.23
N PHE A 372 8.66 -0.05 -27.19
CA PHE A 372 8.20 0.63 -28.39
C PHE A 372 8.08 2.12 -28.09
N ALA A 373 8.97 2.92 -28.70
CA ALA A 373 8.92 4.37 -28.62
C ALA A 373 8.58 4.98 -29.97
N LEU A 374 7.51 5.77 -30.02
CA LEU A 374 7.20 6.69 -31.11
C LEU A 374 7.34 8.12 -30.57
N GLY A 375 8.58 8.61 -30.57
CA GLY A 375 8.96 9.83 -29.85
C GLY A 375 8.23 11.10 -30.32
N GLY A 376 7.93 11.21 -31.62
CA GLY A 376 7.18 12.36 -32.17
C GLY A 376 5.76 12.51 -31.63
N TYR A 377 5.20 11.44 -31.07
CA TYR A 377 3.87 11.43 -30.43
C TYR A 377 3.94 11.23 -28.92
N ASN A 378 5.16 11.26 -28.33
CA ASN A 378 5.39 11.03 -26.91
C ASN A 378 4.80 9.69 -26.40
N ILE A 379 4.94 8.63 -27.21
CA ILE A 379 4.47 7.30 -26.87
C ILE A 379 5.68 6.42 -26.53
N ASN A 380 5.60 5.72 -25.40
CA ASN A 380 6.59 4.74 -24.97
C ASN A 380 5.91 3.56 -24.25
N LEU A 381 6.26 2.34 -24.63
CA LEU A 381 5.73 1.10 -24.08
C LEU A 381 6.87 0.19 -23.63
N SER A 382 6.64 -0.56 -22.54
CA SER A 382 7.31 -1.83 -22.26
C SER A 382 6.39 -2.96 -22.70
N LEU A 383 6.96 -4.02 -23.28
CA LEU A 383 6.26 -5.19 -23.76
C LEU A 383 7.03 -6.43 -23.28
N GLU A 384 6.60 -7.04 -22.18
CA GLU A 384 7.25 -8.25 -21.66
C GLU A 384 6.99 -9.47 -22.57
N PRO A 385 7.79 -10.55 -22.46
CA PRO A 385 7.63 -11.75 -23.27
C PRO A 385 6.20 -12.33 -23.25
N GLY A 386 5.53 -12.28 -24.41
CA GLY A 386 4.16 -12.73 -24.59
C GLY A 386 3.09 -11.65 -24.42
N GLU A 387 3.45 -10.40 -24.10
CA GLU A 387 2.49 -9.32 -23.87
C GLU A 387 1.92 -8.72 -25.16
N THR A 388 0.67 -8.23 -25.11
CA THR A 388 0.11 -7.28 -26.07
C THR A 388 -0.26 -5.98 -25.37
N ALA A 389 0.15 -4.86 -25.96
CA ALA A 389 -0.34 -3.54 -25.61
C ALA A 389 -1.10 -2.92 -26.79
N THR A 390 -2.04 -2.02 -26.49
CA THR A 390 -2.75 -1.21 -27.47
C THR A 390 -2.56 0.26 -27.13
N ILE A 391 -2.19 1.05 -28.13
CA ILE A 391 -2.13 2.51 -28.04
C ILE A 391 -3.17 3.12 -28.97
N GLU A 392 -3.76 4.22 -28.53
CA GLU A 392 -4.73 4.99 -29.32
C GLU A 392 -4.35 6.46 -29.30
N PHE A 393 -4.22 7.08 -30.49
CA PHE A 393 -3.82 8.47 -30.62
C PHE A 393 -4.26 9.08 -31.95
N ASP A 394 -4.17 10.40 -32.03
CA ASP A 394 -4.49 11.17 -33.23
C ASP A 394 -3.21 11.50 -34.00
N ALA A 395 -3.15 11.17 -35.30
CA ALA A 395 -2.02 11.52 -36.16
C ALA A 395 -2.10 12.98 -36.61
N ASP A 396 -1.84 13.92 -35.69
CA ASP A 396 -2.04 15.35 -35.88
C ASP A 396 -0.93 16.08 -36.63
N GLN A 397 0.19 15.40 -36.93
CA GLN A 397 1.35 15.96 -37.61
C GLN A 397 1.74 15.12 -38.82
N SER A 398 1.90 15.76 -39.98
CA SER A 398 2.45 15.12 -41.17
C SER A 398 3.98 15.07 -41.10
N GLY A 399 4.57 14.03 -41.67
CA GLY A 399 6.02 13.83 -41.64
C GLY A 399 6.44 12.37 -41.55
N THR A 400 7.72 12.16 -41.27
CA THR A 400 8.33 10.85 -41.03
C THR A 400 8.73 10.77 -39.57
N PHE A 401 8.12 9.84 -38.83
CA PHE A 401 8.37 9.62 -37.42
C PHE A 401 8.94 8.22 -37.22
N PRO A 402 10.24 8.08 -36.91
CA PRO A 402 10.78 6.77 -36.59
C PRO A 402 10.19 6.27 -35.26
N PHE A 403 9.92 4.98 -35.20
CA PHE A 403 9.69 4.26 -33.95
C PHE A 403 10.78 3.19 -33.76
N TYR A 404 11.10 2.85 -32.52
CA TYR A 404 12.18 1.91 -32.23
C TYR A 404 11.99 1.20 -30.88
N CYS A 405 12.73 0.10 -30.70
CA CYS A 405 12.78 -0.62 -29.43
C CYS A 405 13.71 0.08 -28.43
N THR A 406 13.17 0.50 -27.29
CA THR A 406 13.95 1.14 -26.22
C THR A 406 14.72 0.14 -25.37
N GLU A 407 14.31 -1.13 -25.38
CA GLU A 407 14.96 -2.20 -24.63
C GLU A 407 16.14 -2.81 -25.40
N PHE A 408 17.18 -3.19 -24.67
CA PHE A 408 18.33 -3.91 -25.22
C PHE A 408 17.96 -5.39 -25.41
N CYS A 409 17.10 -5.66 -26.39
CA CYS A 409 16.48 -6.98 -26.58
C CYS A 409 17.36 -7.97 -27.37
N SER A 410 18.37 -7.47 -28.08
CA SER A 410 19.25 -8.28 -28.95
C SER A 410 20.56 -7.55 -29.28
N ALA A 411 21.51 -8.24 -29.92
CA ALA A 411 22.73 -7.62 -30.44
C ALA A 411 22.45 -6.55 -31.51
N LEU A 412 21.29 -6.62 -32.16
CA LEU A 412 20.84 -5.68 -33.18
C LEU A 412 19.65 -4.84 -32.68
N HIS A 413 19.63 -4.48 -31.38
CA HIS A 413 18.53 -3.70 -30.82
C HIS A 413 18.47 -2.28 -31.40
N LEU A 414 19.61 -1.69 -31.79
CA LEU A 414 19.66 -0.37 -32.42
C LEU A 414 18.99 -0.38 -33.79
N GLU A 415 19.09 -1.49 -34.52
CA GLU A 415 18.50 -1.69 -35.83
C GLU A 415 17.01 -2.09 -35.78
N MET A 416 16.49 -2.43 -34.59
CA MET A 416 15.07 -2.73 -34.38
C MET A 416 14.23 -1.45 -34.43
N MET A 417 13.99 -0.96 -35.64
CA MET A 417 13.31 0.30 -35.93
C MET A 417 12.24 0.13 -37.00
N GLY A 418 11.36 1.11 -37.09
CA GLY A 418 10.46 1.31 -38.21
C GLY A 418 10.07 2.77 -38.38
N TYR A 419 9.23 3.05 -39.37
CA TYR A 419 8.82 4.40 -39.73
C TYR A 419 7.29 4.50 -39.78
N PHE A 420 6.78 5.44 -38.99
CA PHE A 420 5.42 5.94 -39.04
C PHE A 420 5.39 7.16 -39.96
N LEU A 421 4.78 6.99 -41.12
CA LEU A 421 4.76 7.95 -42.24
C LEU A 421 3.37 8.56 -42.33
N VAL A 422 3.25 9.86 -42.07
CA VAL A 422 1.99 10.58 -42.04
C VAL A 422 1.93 11.55 -43.22
N GLU A 423 1.07 11.25 -44.19
CA GLU A 423 0.82 12.10 -45.36
C GLU A 423 0.11 13.41 -44.95
N PRO A 424 0.44 14.55 -45.58
CA PRO A 424 -0.18 15.86 -45.30
C PRO A 424 -1.70 15.94 -45.41
#